data_AF-A0A9D8YTD4-F1
#
_entry.id   AF-A0A9D8YTD4-F1
#
_cell.length_a   1.000
_cell.length_b   1.000
_cell.length_c   1.000
_cell.angle_alpha   90.00
_cell.angle_beta   90.00
_cell.angle_gamma   90.00
#
_symmetry.space_group_name_H-M   'P 1'
#
loop_
_entity.id
_entity.type
_entity.pdbx_description
1 polymer ?
#
loop_
_entity_poly.entity_id
_entity_poly.type
_entity_poly.pdbx_seq_one_letter_code
_entity_poly.pdbx_strand_id
1 'polypeptide(L)'
;MLNTLDRAFVWVRERAFFYRFALFTRLMMAAAFIPTGMVKLLGRRFTLIGPGNPVGDFFEAMFQTGLYWQFIGLSQVLAGLLLLTPLTAHLGAALFFPIIVNIVVITVALPFTGTPMITVPMMLAVTYLCCWDWHRFRALFTLRPMEAPVPQPRLDPWERVGFGVFAVALLGFFGVTRSLVPGWWSAAFVSLGLAAGLFTLSRFLWLTVRKDFPAADPSPAPQAP
;
A
#
# COMPACT_ATOMS: atom_id res chain seq x y z
N MET A 1 -12.24 22.22 21.56
CA MET A 1 -13.46 21.78 20.83
C MET A 1 -13.01 21.28 19.46
N LEU A 2 -13.30 20.02 19.10
CA LEU A 2 -12.82 19.45 17.82
C LEU A 2 -13.47 20.16 16.64
N ASN A 3 -12.67 20.52 15.62
CA ASN A 3 -13.22 21.09 14.39
C ASN A 3 -13.99 20.01 13.59
N THR A 4 -14.71 20.40 12.54
CA THR A 4 -15.50 19.46 11.73
C THR A 4 -14.66 18.38 11.04
N LEU A 5 -13.44 18.71 10.61
CA LEU A 5 -12.52 17.75 9.97
C LEU A 5 -12.02 16.70 10.96
N ASP A 6 -11.71 17.11 12.19
CA ASP A 6 -11.25 16.23 13.26
C ASP A 6 -12.35 15.25 13.68
N ARG A 7 -13.61 15.72 13.74
CA ARG A 7 -14.77 14.86 13.99
C ARG A 7 -14.99 13.84 12.87
N ALA A 8 -14.89 14.29 11.61
CA ALA A 8 -15.01 13.40 10.46
C ALA A 8 -13.89 12.34 10.44
N PHE A 9 -12.65 12.75 10.71
CA PHE A 9 -11.50 11.84 10.82
C PHE A 9 -11.72 10.76 11.89
N VAL A 10 -12.11 11.16 13.11
CA VAL A 10 -12.38 10.21 14.20
C VAL A 10 -13.49 9.24 13.83
N TRP A 11 -14.59 9.72 13.26
CA TRP A 11 -15.71 8.87 12.81
C TRP A 11 -15.29 7.84 11.76
N VAL A 12 -14.42 8.21 10.82
CA VAL A 12 -13.87 7.26 9.83
C VAL A 12 -12.99 6.22 10.53
N ARG A 13 -12.16 6.65 11.48
CA ARG A 13 -11.23 5.79 12.23
C ARG A 13 -11.93 4.77 13.13
N GLU A 14 -13.11 5.07 13.65
CA GLU A 14 -13.89 4.15 14.49
C GLU A 14 -14.53 3.00 13.70
N ARG A 15 -14.68 3.16 12.38
CA ARG A 15 -15.38 2.20 11.54
C ARG A 15 -14.46 1.05 11.12
N ALA A 16 -14.85 -0.15 11.55
CA ALA A 16 -14.20 -1.42 11.24
C ALA A 16 -13.90 -1.63 9.74
N PHE A 17 -14.80 -1.19 8.86
CA PHE A 17 -14.64 -1.28 7.41
C PHE A 17 -13.42 -0.49 6.90
N PHE A 18 -13.29 0.79 7.26
CA PHE A 18 -12.22 1.65 6.74
C PHE A 18 -10.84 1.20 7.21
N TYR A 19 -10.75 0.64 8.42
CA TYR A 19 -9.51 0.04 8.90
C TYR A 19 -9.06 -1.16 8.06
N ARG A 20 -10.00 -2.08 7.75
CA ARG A 20 -9.71 -3.23 6.87
C ARG A 20 -9.40 -2.80 5.46
N PHE A 21 -10.10 -1.78 4.97
CA PHE A 21 -9.81 -1.17 3.68
C PHE A 21 -8.39 -0.59 3.66
N ALA A 22 -7.96 0.14 4.69
CA ALA A 22 -6.58 0.64 4.80
C ALA A 22 -5.54 -0.48 4.83
N LEU A 23 -5.81 -1.57 5.56
CA LEU A 23 -4.93 -2.72 5.55
C LEU A 23 -4.85 -3.36 4.16
N PHE A 24 -5.99 -3.61 3.52
CA PHE A 24 -6.06 -4.15 2.17
C PHE A 24 -5.29 -3.27 1.18
N THR A 25 -5.48 -1.94 1.22
CA THR A 25 -4.76 -0.99 0.38
C THR A 25 -3.25 -1.05 0.61
N ARG A 26 -2.80 -1.16 1.87
CA ARG A 26 -1.36 -1.32 2.20
C ARG A 26 -0.78 -2.59 1.57
N LEU A 27 -1.50 -3.71 1.69
CA LEU A 27 -1.08 -4.99 1.12
C LEU A 27 -1.02 -4.94 -0.41
N MET A 28 -2.03 -4.37 -1.06
CA MET A 28 -2.06 -4.19 -2.52
C MET A 28 -0.89 -3.33 -3.01
N MET A 29 -0.67 -2.17 -2.39
CA MET A 29 0.41 -1.24 -2.76
C MET A 29 1.77 -1.91 -2.58
N ALA A 30 2.02 -2.53 -1.42
CA ALA A 30 3.27 -3.24 -1.18
C ALA A 30 3.48 -4.41 -2.17
N ALA A 31 2.46 -5.21 -2.44
CA ALA A 31 2.55 -6.34 -3.36
C ALA A 31 2.78 -5.91 -4.81
N ALA A 32 2.21 -4.79 -5.25
CA ALA A 32 2.44 -4.25 -6.57
C ALA A 32 3.87 -3.67 -6.73
N PHE A 33 4.42 -3.07 -5.67
CA PHE A 33 5.66 -2.31 -5.75
C PHE A 33 6.92 -3.02 -5.28
N ILE A 34 6.83 -3.96 -4.34
CA ILE A 34 8.02 -4.70 -3.86
C ILE A 34 8.62 -5.53 -5.01
N PRO A 35 7.89 -6.44 -5.68
CA PRO A 35 8.46 -7.22 -6.78
C PRO A 35 8.89 -6.37 -7.97
N THR A 36 8.13 -5.32 -8.31
CA THR A 36 8.47 -4.42 -9.42
C THR A 36 9.66 -3.52 -9.13
N GLY A 37 9.85 -3.11 -7.88
CA GLY A 37 11.04 -2.42 -7.40
C GLY A 37 12.26 -3.34 -7.39
N MET A 38 12.08 -4.59 -6.95
CA MET A 38 13.13 -5.62 -6.95
C MET A 38 13.71 -5.87 -8.35
N VAL A 39 12.90 -5.88 -9.41
CA VAL A 39 13.39 -5.98 -10.79
C VAL A 39 14.44 -4.89 -11.08
N LYS A 40 14.15 -3.64 -10.70
CA LYS A 40 15.05 -2.51 -10.96
C LYS A 40 16.28 -2.55 -10.04
N LEU A 41 16.06 -2.89 -8.78
CA LEU A 41 17.12 -3.02 -7.78
C LEU A 41 18.15 -4.11 -8.17
N LEU A 42 17.69 -5.20 -8.77
CA LEU A 42 18.55 -6.27 -9.30
C LEU A 42 19.20 -5.92 -10.66
N GLY A 43 19.06 -4.69 -11.15
CA GLY A 43 19.64 -4.26 -12.42
C GLY A 43 19.02 -4.94 -13.65
N ARG A 44 17.75 -5.36 -13.57
CA ARG A 44 17.02 -5.96 -14.70
C ARG A 44 16.15 -4.93 -15.42
N ARG A 45 15.82 -5.20 -16.68
CA ARG A 45 14.90 -4.38 -17.48
C ARG A 45 13.47 -4.47 -16.94
N PHE A 46 12.77 -3.34 -16.91
CA PHE A 46 11.37 -3.30 -16.46
C PHE A 46 10.40 -3.73 -17.56
N THR A 47 10.72 -3.43 -18.82
CA THR A 47 9.89 -3.71 -20.00
C THR A 47 10.72 -4.42 -21.07
N LEU A 48 10.03 -5.16 -21.94
CA LEU A 48 10.57 -5.76 -23.16
C LEU A 48 10.26 -4.92 -24.40
N ILE A 49 9.56 -3.80 -24.25
CA ILE A 49 9.31 -2.85 -25.35
C ILE A 49 10.65 -2.33 -25.82
N GLY A 50 10.99 -2.63 -27.08
CA GLY A 50 12.25 -2.25 -27.69
C GLY A 50 12.33 -0.77 -28.09
N PRO A 51 13.51 -0.35 -28.58
CA PRO A 51 13.72 1.01 -29.08
C PRO A 51 12.78 1.37 -30.24
N GLY A 52 12.43 2.66 -30.36
CA GLY A 52 11.50 3.16 -31.39
C GLY A 52 10.04 3.22 -30.94
N ASN A 53 9.78 2.88 -29.67
CA ASN A 53 8.54 3.22 -28.97
C ASN A 53 8.89 4.19 -27.83
N PRO A 54 8.19 5.33 -27.67
CA PRO A 54 8.53 6.34 -26.65
C PRO A 54 8.60 5.79 -25.22
N VAL A 55 7.79 4.77 -24.89
CA VAL A 55 7.83 4.09 -23.59
C VAL A 55 9.09 3.23 -23.45
N GLY A 56 9.45 2.49 -24.50
CA GLY A 56 10.67 1.69 -24.55
C GLY A 56 11.91 2.56 -24.42
N ASP A 57 12.00 3.63 -25.23
CA ASP A 57 13.12 4.56 -25.23
C ASP A 57 13.30 5.23 -23.86
N PHE A 58 12.20 5.65 -23.22
CA PHE A 58 12.23 6.24 -21.88
C PHE A 58 12.79 5.28 -20.82
N PHE A 59 12.27 4.06 -20.75
CA PHE A 59 12.76 3.08 -19.77
C PHE A 59 14.16 2.56 -20.09
N GLU A 60 14.54 2.49 -21.36
CA GLU A 60 15.89 2.13 -21.76
C GLU A 60 16.89 3.19 -21.29
N ALA A 61 16.61 4.47 -21.54
CA ALA A 61 17.45 5.57 -21.07
C ALA A 61 17.60 5.54 -19.54
N MET A 62 16.50 5.35 -18.81
CA MET A 62 16.55 5.20 -17.35
C MET A 62 17.35 3.97 -16.91
N PHE A 63 17.19 2.82 -17.57
CA PHE A 63 17.94 1.62 -17.26
C PHE A 63 19.45 1.82 -17.41
N GLN A 64 19.87 2.48 -18.50
CA GLN A 64 21.29 2.72 -18.81
C GLN A 64 22.00 3.62 -17.78
N THR A 65 21.25 4.33 -16.93
CA THR A 65 21.84 5.13 -15.83
C THR A 65 22.49 4.28 -14.72
N GLY A 66 22.19 2.97 -14.66
CA GLY A 66 22.75 2.05 -13.66
C GLY A 66 22.30 2.36 -12.23
N LEU A 67 23.08 3.17 -11.51
CA LEU A 67 22.81 3.48 -10.09
C LEU A 67 21.46 4.16 -9.87
N TYR A 68 21.06 5.08 -10.75
CA TYR A 68 19.77 5.75 -10.62
C TYR A 68 18.60 4.77 -10.84
N TRP A 69 18.74 3.82 -11.76
CA TRP A 69 17.78 2.72 -11.95
C TRP A 69 17.60 1.88 -10.68
N GLN A 70 18.71 1.49 -10.05
CA GLN A 70 18.70 0.74 -8.81
C GLN A 70 18.13 1.56 -7.65
N PHE A 71 18.43 2.86 -7.57
CA PHE A 71 17.88 3.77 -6.56
C PHE A 71 16.35 3.87 -6.63
N ILE A 72 15.77 3.93 -7.82
CA ILE A 72 14.30 3.90 -8.00
C ILE A 72 13.75 2.57 -7.47
N GLY A 73 14.39 1.45 -7.80
CA GLY A 73 14.03 0.13 -7.30
C GLY A 73 14.07 0.05 -5.77
N LEU A 74 15.17 0.50 -5.18
CA LEU A 74 15.36 0.56 -3.73
C LEU A 74 14.27 1.39 -3.06
N SER A 75 13.96 2.56 -3.62
CA SER A 75 12.93 3.46 -3.08
C SER A 75 11.55 2.80 -3.08
N GLN A 76 11.20 2.06 -4.15
CA GLN A 76 9.93 1.31 -4.24
C GLN A 76 9.86 0.16 -3.22
N VAL A 77 10.95 -0.60 -3.09
CA VAL A 77 11.03 -1.71 -2.12
C VAL A 77 10.96 -1.18 -0.69
N LEU A 78 11.74 -0.14 -0.36
CA LEU A 78 11.76 0.47 0.96
C LEU A 78 10.38 1.03 1.33
N ALA A 79 9.73 1.77 0.42
CA ALA A 79 8.36 2.26 0.63
C ALA A 79 7.38 1.11 0.92
N GLY A 80 7.47 0.00 0.17
CA GLY A 80 6.65 -1.19 0.38
C GLY A 80 6.86 -1.85 1.74
N LEU A 81 8.11 -2.02 2.16
CA LEU A 81 8.46 -2.64 3.45
C LEU A 81 8.01 -1.79 4.64
N LEU A 82 8.24 -0.47 4.58
CA LEU A 82 7.72 0.48 5.56
C LEU A 82 6.19 0.43 5.59
N LEU A 83 5.55 0.34 4.43
CA LEU A 83 4.09 0.29 4.34
C LEU A 83 3.51 -1.00 4.95
N LEU A 84 4.20 -2.13 4.88
CA LEU A 84 3.76 -3.39 5.51
C LEU A 84 3.91 -3.37 7.03
N THR A 85 4.89 -2.63 7.55
CA THR A 85 5.19 -2.57 8.98
C THR A 85 4.23 -1.60 9.69
N PRO A 86 3.36 -2.03 10.63
CA PRO A 86 2.36 -1.17 11.25
C PRO A 86 2.92 0.11 11.87
N LEU A 87 4.12 0.03 12.48
CA LEU A 87 4.75 1.17 13.15
C LEU A 87 5.22 2.25 12.16
N THR A 88 5.64 1.88 10.96
CA THR A 88 6.23 2.78 9.96
C THR A 88 5.36 2.99 8.73
N ALA A 89 4.12 2.51 8.76
CA ALA A 89 3.18 2.55 7.64
C ALA A 89 3.01 3.95 7.02
N HIS A 90 2.88 4.96 7.88
CA HIS A 90 2.80 6.36 7.48
C HIS A 90 4.03 6.80 6.66
N LEU A 91 5.25 6.44 7.07
CA LEU A 91 6.47 6.75 6.30
C LEU A 91 6.45 6.07 4.92
N GLY A 92 5.96 4.82 4.86
CA GLY A 92 5.76 4.13 3.59
C GLY A 92 4.77 4.87 2.67
N ALA A 93 3.64 5.34 3.21
CA ALA A 93 2.64 6.11 2.45
C ALA A 93 3.21 7.46 1.98
N ALA A 94 3.94 8.16 2.84
CA ALA A 94 4.60 9.42 2.50
C ALA A 94 5.66 9.25 1.40
N LEU A 95 6.42 8.15 1.42
CA LEU A 95 7.40 7.85 0.39
C LEU A 95 6.75 7.40 -0.92
N PHE A 96 5.68 6.61 -0.85
CA PHE A 96 4.92 6.23 -2.05
C PHE A 96 4.26 7.43 -2.73
N PHE A 97 3.78 8.43 -2.00
CA PHE A 97 3.05 9.55 -2.58
C PHE A 97 3.79 10.21 -3.77
N PRO A 98 5.03 10.72 -3.64
CA PRO A 98 5.76 11.28 -4.78
C PRO A 98 6.13 10.23 -5.85
N ILE A 99 6.37 8.97 -5.47
CA ILE A 99 6.65 7.89 -6.42
C ILE A 99 5.42 7.66 -7.32
N ILE A 100 4.23 7.59 -6.74
CA ILE A 100 2.99 7.36 -7.49
C ILE A 100 2.62 8.58 -8.33
N VAL A 101 2.80 9.80 -7.82
CA VAL A 101 2.62 11.02 -8.61
C VAL A 101 3.48 10.96 -9.87
N ASN A 102 4.76 10.63 -9.73
CA ASN A 102 5.67 10.52 -10.87
C ASN A 102 5.22 9.44 -11.86
N ILE A 103 4.79 8.27 -11.37
CA ILE A 103 4.25 7.20 -12.22
C ILE A 103 3.02 7.67 -13.00
N VAL A 104 2.05 8.33 -12.35
CA VAL A 104 0.85 8.85 -13.03
C VAL A 104 1.23 9.87 -14.11
N VAL A 105 2.15 10.77 -13.81
CA VAL A 105 2.62 11.76 -14.79
C VAL A 105 3.25 11.05 -16.00
N ILE A 106 4.10 10.05 -15.79
CA ILE A 106 4.71 9.27 -16.88
C ILE A 106 3.66 8.56 -17.73
N THR A 107 2.67 7.91 -17.10
CA THR A 107 1.67 7.11 -17.83
C THR A 107 0.65 7.95 -18.60
N VAL A 108 0.45 9.22 -18.21
CA VAL A 108 -0.35 10.18 -18.95
C VAL A 108 0.47 10.88 -20.04
N ALA A 109 1.77 11.15 -19.80
CA ALA A 109 2.63 11.87 -20.74
C ALA A 109 3.11 11.00 -21.92
N LEU A 110 3.30 9.70 -21.70
CA LEU A 110 3.72 8.74 -22.73
C LEU A 110 2.52 7.92 -23.23
N PRO A 111 2.58 7.31 -24.44
CA PRO A 111 1.50 6.50 -25.01
C PRO A 111 1.35 5.14 -24.30
N PHE A 112 1.07 5.17 -23.00
CA PHE A 112 0.95 4.02 -22.11
C PHE A 112 -0.50 3.52 -22.07
N THR A 113 -1.05 3.17 -23.24
CA THR A 113 -2.48 2.88 -23.43
C THR A 113 -3.03 1.92 -22.37
N GLY A 114 -4.05 2.37 -21.64
CA GLY A 114 -4.72 1.62 -20.58
C GLY A 114 -4.04 1.60 -19.21
N THR A 115 -2.78 2.00 -19.10
CA THR A 115 -2.07 2.04 -17.80
C THR A 115 -2.53 3.17 -16.86
N PRO A 116 -2.97 4.35 -17.35
CA PRO A 116 -3.63 5.35 -16.53
C PRO A 116 -4.82 4.82 -15.72
N MET A 117 -5.56 3.83 -16.26
CA MET A 117 -6.70 3.20 -15.55
C MET A 117 -6.29 2.49 -14.27
N ILE A 118 -5.01 2.12 -14.11
CA ILE A 118 -4.47 1.46 -12.92
C ILE A 118 -3.72 2.47 -12.04
N THR A 119 -2.92 3.34 -12.65
CA THR A 119 -2.08 4.29 -11.91
C THR A 119 -2.86 5.41 -11.22
N VAL A 120 -4.00 5.85 -11.78
CA VAL A 120 -4.89 6.81 -11.11
C VAL A 120 -5.52 6.22 -9.84
N PRO A 121 -6.11 5.00 -9.84
CA PRO A 121 -6.52 4.33 -8.60
C PRO A 121 -5.39 4.14 -7.59
N MET A 122 -4.16 3.88 -8.03
CA MET A 122 -3.00 3.82 -7.13
C MET A 122 -2.73 5.17 -6.46
N MET A 123 -2.92 6.27 -7.17
CA MET A 123 -2.82 7.63 -6.60
C MET A 123 -3.90 7.88 -5.55
N LEU A 124 -5.14 7.46 -5.82
CA LEU A 124 -6.22 7.52 -4.84
C LEU A 124 -5.93 6.65 -3.62
N ALA A 125 -5.38 5.45 -3.83
CA ALA A 125 -4.98 4.53 -2.77
C ALA A 125 -3.92 5.14 -1.84
N VAL A 126 -2.83 5.71 -2.38
CA VAL A 126 -1.80 6.32 -1.52
C VAL A 126 -2.32 7.61 -0.85
N THR A 127 -3.15 8.39 -1.54
CA THR A 127 -3.79 9.58 -0.94
C THR A 127 -4.69 9.17 0.23
N TYR A 128 -5.48 8.11 0.07
CA TYR A 128 -6.28 7.54 1.14
C TYR A 128 -5.42 7.10 2.33
N LEU A 129 -4.27 6.45 2.10
CA LEU A 129 -3.36 6.05 3.16
C LEU A 129 -2.73 7.25 3.89
N CYS A 130 -2.37 8.31 3.17
CA CYS A 130 -1.94 9.57 3.77
C CYS A 130 -3.04 10.19 4.65
N CYS A 131 -4.29 10.18 4.19
CA CYS A 131 -5.44 10.63 4.98
C CYS A 131 -5.70 9.74 6.20
N TRP A 132 -5.53 8.42 6.07
CA TRP A 132 -5.70 7.45 7.17
C TRP A 132 -4.73 7.72 8.32
N ASP A 133 -3.49 8.13 8.00
CA ASP A 133 -2.46 8.51 8.96
C ASP A 133 -2.33 10.03 9.15
N TRP A 134 -3.35 10.80 8.79
CA TRP A 134 -3.34 12.27 8.87
C TRP A 134 -2.93 12.81 10.24
N HIS A 135 -3.37 12.14 11.32
CA HIS A 135 -2.98 12.47 12.70
C HIS A 135 -1.46 12.56 12.92
N ARG A 136 -0.65 11.80 12.16
CA ARG A 136 0.82 11.82 12.23
C ARG A 136 1.44 12.93 11.38
N PHE A 137 0.85 13.22 10.21
CA PHE A 137 1.36 14.27 9.32
C PHE A 137 0.92 15.67 9.71
N ARG A 138 -0.18 15.80 10.47
CA ARG A 138 -0.77 17.08 10.87
C ARG A 138 0.24 18.04 11.51
N ALA A 139 1.17 17.54 12.32
CA ALA A 139 2.19 18.35 12.96
C ALA A 139 3.08 19.09 11.94
N LEU A 140 3.31 18.50 10.75
CA LEU A 140 4.08 19.12 9.68
C LEU A 140 3.38 20.31 9.04
N PHE A 141 2.04 20.35 9.08
CA PHE A 141 1.24 21.37 8.39
C PHE A 141 0.60 22.41 9.31
N THR A 142 0.34 22.07 10.58
CA THR A 142 -0.46 22.93 11.46
C THR A 142 0.24 23.32 12.76
N LEU A 143 1.48 22.87 13.00
CA LEU A 143 2.27 23.07 14.24
C LEU A 143 1.56 22.66 15.54
N ARG A 144 0.35 22.10 15.44
CA ARG A 144 -0.50 21.66 16.55
C ARG A 144 -0.76 20.17 16.41
N PRO A 145 -0.35 19.35 17.38
CA PRO A 145 -0.76 17.96 17.45
C PRO A 145 -2.28 17.83 17.52
N MET A 146 -2.80 16.69 17.09
CA MET A 146 -4.21 16.43 17.29
C MET A 146 -4.47 16.10 18.76
N GLU A 147 -5.33 16.90 19.40
CA GLU A 147 -5.72 16.71 20.81
C GLU A 147 -6.72 15.58 21.00
N ALA A 148 -7.43 15.18 19.94
CA ALA A 148 -8.40 14.09 20.00
C ALA A 148 -7.73 12.73 20.18
N PRO A 149 -8.24 11.84 21.06
CA PRO A 149 -7.84 10.45 21.08
C PRO A 149 -8.05 9.82 19.70
N VAL A 150 -7.02 9.18 19.16
CA VAL A 150 -7.13 8.45 17.89
C VAL A 150 -7.57 7.04 18.18
N PRO A 151 -8.75 6.60 17.71
CA PRO A 151 -9.15 5.20 17.82
C PRO A 151 -8.09 4.31 17.18
N GLN A 152 -7.68 3.24 17.85
CA GLN A 152 -6.78 2.21 17.31
C GLN A 152 -7.53 0.88 17.18
N PRO A 153 -8.22 0.65 16.04
CA PRO A 153 -8.98 -0.58 15.84
C PRO A 153 -8.07 -1.79 15.83
N ARG A 154 -8.56 -2.90 16.38
CA ARG A 154 -7.85 -4.18 16.39
C ARG A 154 -8.50 -5.15 15.42
N LEU A 155 -7.67 -5.97 14.77
CA LEU A 155 -8.14 -7.12 14.00
C LEU A 155 -8.38 -8.28 14.93
N ASP A 156 -9.44 -9.04 14.64
CA ASP A 156 -9.65 -10.36 15.23
C ASP A 156 -8.45 -11.27 14.90
N PRO A 157 -8.03 -12.20 15.80
CA PRO A 157 -6.93 -13.12 15.54
C PRO A 157 -7.04 -13.87 14.20
N TRP A 158 -8.24 -14.29 13.81
CA TRP A 158 -8.44 -15.01 12.55
C TRP A 158 -8.34 -14.09 11.33
N GLU A 159 -8.81 -12.85 11.44
CA GLU A 159 -8.59 -11.85 10.39
C GLU A 159 -7.10 -11.55 10.22
N ARG A 160 -6.31 -11.50 11.31
CA ARG A 160 -4.85 -11.34 11.20
C ARG A 160 -4.20 -12.47 10.42
N VAL A 161 -4.59 -13.71 10.69
CA VAL A 161 -4.12 -14.88 9.93
C VAL A 161 -4.55 -14.77 8.47
N GLY A 162 -5.82 -14.45 8.21
CA GLY A 162 -6.35 -14.29 6.86
C GLY A 162 -5.61 -13.23 6.05
N PHE A 163 -5.44 -12.03 6.60
CA PHE A 163 -4.67 -10.95 5.97
C PHE A 163 -3.18 -11.31 5.80
N GLY A 164 -2.58 -12.02 6.75
CA GLY A 164 -1.19 -12.48 6.66
C GLY A 164 -0.98 -13.48 5.51
N VAL A 165 -1.83 -14.50 5.42
CA VAL A 165 -1.81 -15.47 4.32
C VAL A 165 -2.10 -14.78 2.99
N PHE A 166 -3.06 -13.85 2.97
CA PHE A 166 -3.37 -13.05 1.78
C PHE A 166 -2.16 -12.21 1.32
N ALA A 167 -1.44 -11.57 2.24
CA ALA A 167 -0.24 -10.79 1.93
C ALA A 167 0.87 -11.66 1.31
N VAL A 168 1.12 -12.86 1.87
CA VAL A 168 2.10 -13.80 1.33
C VAL A 168 1.69 -14.26 -0.08
N ALA A 169 0.42 -14.60 -0.27
CA ALA A 169 -0.11 -15.01 -1.57
C ALA A 169 0.06 -13.91 -2.64
N LEU A 170 -0.23 -12.66 -2.29
CA LEU A 170 -0.07 -11.52 -3.20
C LEU A 170 1.40 -11.27 -3.56
N LEU A 171 2.28 -11.23 -2.56
CA LEU A 171 3.71 -11.03 -2.80
C LEU A 171 4.29 -12.16 -3.66
N GLY A 172 3.88 -13.41 -3.41
CA GLY A 172 4.24 -14.57 -4.21
C GLY A 172 3.75 -14.44 -5.66
N PHE A 173 2.47 -14.10 -5.85
CA PHE A 173 1.88 -13.92 -7.18
C PHE A 173 2.58 -12.81 -7.98
N PHE A 174 2.74 -11.61 -7.40
CA PHE A 174 3.46 -10.52 -8.09
C PHE A 174 4.94 -10.87 -8.29
N GLY A 175 5.55 -11.64 -7.39
CA GLY A 175 6.89 -12.21 -7.58
C GLY A 175 6.97 -13.11 -8.82
N VAL A 176 5.97 -13.95 -9.06
CA VAL A 176 5.85 -14.76 -10.28
C VAL A 176 5.74 -13.87 -11.52
N THR A 177 4.88 -12.84 -11.50
CA THR A 177 4.71 -11.94 -12.66
C THR A 177 5.97 -11.17 -13.05
N ARG A 178 6.97 -11.14 -12.16
CA ARG A 178 8.25 -10.45 -12.34
C ARG A 178 9.44 -11.41 -12.44
N SER A 179 9.17 -12.71 -12.62
CA SER A 179 10.20 -13.76 -12.74
C SER A 179 11.18 -13.78 -11.56
N LEU A 180 10.68 -13.43 -10.37
CA LEU A 180 11.40 -13.58 -9.09
C LEU A 180 11.09 -14.91 -8.43
N VAL A 181 9.93 -15.49 -8.76
CA VAL A 181 9.45 -16.79 -8.29
C VAL A 181 9.08 -17.64 -9.50
N PRO A 182 9.33 -18.97 -9.50
CA PRO A 182 9.00 -19.80 -10.64
C PRO A 182 7.51 -19.78 -11.02
N GLY A 183 7.24 -19.75 -12.32
CA GLY A 183 5.89 -19.59 -12.88
C GLY A 183 4.86 -20.63 -12.43
N TRP A 184 5.30 -21.87 -12.19
CA TRP A 184 4.42 -22.97 -11.76
C TRP A 184 3.77 -22.75 -10.39
N TRP A 185 4.27 -21.81 -9.59
CA TRP A 185 3.63 -21.43 -8.32
C TRP A 185 2.42 -20.49 -8.48
N SER A 186 2.18 -19.96 -9.68
CA SER A 186 1.10 -18.98 -9.94
C SER A 186 -0.26 -19.49 -9.45
N ALA A 187 -0.66 -20.70 -9.85
CA ALA A 187 -1.94 -21.28 -9.48
C ALA A 187 -2.09 -21.46 -7.96
N ALA A 188 -1.01 -21.85 -7.28
CA ALA A 188 -1.01 -22.01 -5.83
C ALA A 188 -1.21 -20.66 -5.11
N PHE A 189 -0.49 -19.62 -5.51
CA PHE A 189 -0.64 -18.28 -4.91
C PHE A 189 -2.01 -17.67 -5.19
N VAL A 190 -2.54 -17.81 -6.41
CA VAL A 190 -3.89 -17.34 -6.74
C VAL A 190 -4.93 -18.06 -5.89
N SER A 191 -4.85 -19.39 -5.80
CA SER A 191 -5.80 -20.19 -5.01
C SER A 191 -5.74 -19.84 -3.53
N LEU A 192 -4.53 -19.72 -2.97
CA LEU A 192 -4.30 -19.35 -1.58
C LEU A 192 -4.82 -17.92 -1.30
N GLY A 193 -4.56 -16.98 -2.20
CA GLY A 193 -5.02 -15.60 -2.09
C GLY A 193 -6.54 -15.49 -2.13
N LEU A 194 -7.20 -16.20 -3.04
CA LEU A 194 -8.67 -16.23 -3.11
C LEU A 194 -9.27 -16.86 -1.85
N ALA A 195 -8.74 -18.00 -1.40
CA ALA A 195 -9.20 -18.66 -0.19
C ALA A 195 -9.04 -17.77 1.05
N ALA A 196 -7.87 -17.15 1.22
CA ALA A 196 -7.59 -16.24 2.33
C ALA A 196 -8.45 -14.96 2.27
N GLY A 197 -8.67 -14.41 1.08
CA GLY A 197 -9.53 -13.25 0.86
C GLY A 197 -10.99 -13.54 1.21
N LEU A 198 -11.53 -14.67 0.71
CA LEU A 198 -12.89 -15.12 1.01
C LEU A 198 -13.07 -15.42 2.50
N PHE A 199 -12.08 -16.07 3.14
CA PHE A 199 -12.08 -16.33 4.57
C PHE A 199 -12.08 -15.03 5.39
N THR A 200 -11.24 -14.07 5.02
CA THR A 200 -11.16 -12.78 5.72
C THR A 200 -12.46 -11.99 5.56
N LEU A 201 -13.05 -12.01 4.37
CA LEU A 201 -14.34 -11.35 4.10
C LEU A 201 -15.47 -12.02 4.87
N SER A 202 -15.55 -13.35 4.87
CA SER A 202 -16.58 -14.08 5.61
C SER A 202 -16.46 -13.86 7.12
N ARG A 203 -15.23 -13.83 7.65
CA ARG A 203 -14.96 -13.49 9.05
C ARG A 203 -15.40 -12.07 9.37
N PHE A 204 -15.08 -11.09 8.52
CA PHE A 204 -15.51 -9.71 8.72
C PHE A 204 -17.05 -9.57 8.73
N LEU A 205 -17.74 -10.23 7.79
CA LEU A 205 -19.20 -10.22 7.74
C LEU A 205 -19.82 -10.85 8.99
N TRP A 206 -19.25 -11.96 9.46
CA TRP A 206 -19.67 -12.61 10.70
C TRP A 206 -19.56 -11.69 11.92
N LEU A 207 -18.42 -11.01 12.09
CA LEU A 207 -18.20 -10.06 13.19
C LEU A 207 -19.17 -8.88 13.09
N THR A 208 -19.46 -8.42 11.88
CA THR A 208 -20.42 -7.33 11.63
C THR A 208 -21.84 -7.71 12.05
N VAL A 209 -22.29 -8.91 11.68
CA VAL A 209 -23.63 -9.43 12.06
C VAL A 209 -23.74 -9.61 13.57
N ARG A 210 -22.69 -10.10 14.22
CA ARG A 210 -22.68 -10.35 15.67
C ARG A 210 -22.35 -9.12 16.53
N LYS A 211 -21.89 -8.02 15.92
CA LYS A 211 -21.35 -6.83 16.61
C LYS A 211 -20.22 -7.16 17.60
N ASP A 212 -19.43 -8.19 17.28
CA ASP A 212 -18.43 -8.79 18.17
C ASP A 212 -17.01 -8.36 17.76
N PHE A 213 -16.79 -7.05 17.63
CA PHE A 213 -15.48 -6.54 17.28
C PHE A 213 -14.57 -6.47 18.50
N PRO A 214 -13.27 -6.80 18.38
CA PRO A 214 -12.30 -6.57 19.45
C PRO A 214 -12.31 -5.09 19.85
N ALA A 215 -12.30 -4.82 21.16
CA ALA A 215 -12.22 -3.47 21.67
C ALA A 215 -10.95 -2.76 21.17
N ALA A 216 -11.08 -1.47 20.80
CA ALA A 216 -9.93 -0.65 20.48
C ALA A 216 -9.10 -0.39 21.74
N ASP A 217 -7.77 -0.36 21.62
CA ASP A 217 -6.94 0.06 22.75
C ASP A 217 -7.18 1.56 23.02
N PRO A 218 -7.21 1.99 24.30
CA PRO A 218 -7.12 3.41 24.60
C PRO A 218 -5.82 3.92 24.01
N SER A 219 -5.88 5.04 23.26
CA SER A 219 -4.67 5.69 22.77
C SER A 219 -3.73 5.93 23.96
N PRO A 220 -2.42 5.60 23.87
CA PRO A 220 -1.51 5.96 24.94
C PRO A 220 -1.66 7.46 25.15
N ALA A 221 -1.99 7.88 26.38
CA ALA A 221 -2.07 9.29 26.72
C ALA A 221 -0.78 9.97 26.24
N PRO A 222 -0.85 11.17 25.65
CA PRO A 222 0.36 11.89 25.30
C PRO A 222 1.19 11.98 26.58
N GLN A 223 2.34 11.29 26.59
CA GLN A 223 3.33 11.48 27.63
C GLN A 223 3.74 12.94 27.49
N ALA A 224 3.31 13.77 28.42
CA ALA A 224 3.77 15.15 28.50
C ALA A 224 5.30 15.12 28.61
N PRO A 225 6.01 16.01 27.89
CA PRO A 225 7.45 16.14 28.04
C PRO A 225 7.84 16.47 29.49
#